data_AF-A0A6P8ZFD7-F1
#
_entry.id   AF-A0A6P8ZFD7-F1
#
_cell.length_a   1.000
_cell.length_b   1.000
_cell.length_c   1.000
_cell.angle_alpha   90.00
_cell.angle_beta   90.00
_cell.angle_gamma   90.00
#
_symmetry.space_group_name_H-M   'P 1'
#
loop_
_entity.id
_entity.type
_entity.pdbx_description
1 polymer ?
#
loop_
_entity_poly.entity_id
_entity_poly.type
_entity_poly.pdbx_seq_one_letter_code
_entity_poly.pdbx_strand_id
1 'polypeptide(L)'
;MFKLESYITPILLNYVAKYVKNIRDEDAQVSLWEGEVTFQNLDLRLDVLEEELNLPFELVSGHIHELSIQVPWTKLTSEPVRIEINTIEFVAKLPDEEDKKQQLAERRRQRLSGDVVDEQQGGGAINSSVVNKIINNINLQCHNIILKYVDDDIVVSMNVQYLNFSSANELWEPAMMDVNPVQVLMRKLLQVSDLTICLDKRNTAGKIEVCQEPILYRCTLELRVLRKYNVNTLNTSSTTRIGVFTKSLDINVSSLQFPMVMRLVKILLELKPANIEEDSFVLEDPVEPPTSDSMQQRVAPDAPNTMFGWAWNLLPSFEATAPPAADEPIGHFFDVGVYAEQLNFQLKNSEIFTDQVMGGIKRIRYTPIMRISLGGIYYERSQLKESDWANVRAGLSSLNMEPLGIYRSEDPMTQNLMNTQEAENERGFVDKSLFDEQYMFADRPWCSNNHDEYYARNTDDYMLYRSPVLAFDIVEYRAPQAQTRSHVMQGAQLKDAGLRVKYRLLSAGITFHFSQSFLQKLPVKMSIVQLLETRSTRTST
;
A
#
# COMPACT_ATOMS: atom_id res chain seq x y z
N MET A 1 42.77 21.08 -0.33
CA MET A 1 41.68 21.22 -1.33
C MET A 1 40.69 20.13 -1.01
N PHE A 2 39.55 20.47 -0.39
CA PHE A 2 38.57 19.46 0.04
C PHE A 2 37.86 18.91 -1.19
N LYS A 3 38.12 17.63 -1.49
CA LYS A 3 37.42 16.90 -2.55
C LYS A 3 36.02 16.55 -2.04
N LEU A 4 34.97 16.82 -2.82
CA LEU A 4 33.58 16.43 -2.48
C LEU A 4 33.48 14.93 -2.21
N GLU A 5 34.31 14.17 -2.93
CA GLU A 5 34.53 12.73 -2.83
C GLU A 5 34.85 12.29 -1.41
N SER A 6 35.65 13.06 -0.67
CA SER A 6 36.03 12.75 0.72
C SER A 6 34.89 12.89 1.71
N TYR A 7 33.85 13.65 1.38
CA TYR A 7 32.72 13.94 2.27
C TYR A 7 31.48 13.11 1.93
N ILE A 8 31.15 12.96 0.64
CA ILE A 8 29.94 12.26 0.20
C ILE A 8 30.12 10.74 0.24
N THR A 9 31.30 10.24 -0.10
CA THR A 9 31.58 8.79 -0.17
C THR A 9 31.32 8.09 1.16
N PRO A 10 31.83 8.57 2.32
CA PRO A 10 31.51 7.95 3.61
C PRO A 10 30.02 7.98 3.94
N ILE A 11 29.30 9.05 3.57
CA ILE A 11 27.85 9.16 3.83
C ILE A 11 27.08 8.10 3.05
N LEU A 12 27.34 7.95 1.75
CA LEU A 12 26.67 6.95 0.91
C LEU A 12 26.99 5.53 1.37
N LEU A 13 28.26 5.23 1.65
CA LEU A 13 28.68 3.91 2.10
C LEU A 13 28.11 3.58 3.49
N ASN A 14 28.12 4.51 4.43
CA ASN A 14 27.50 4.32 5.75
C ASN A 14 25.99 4.06 5.64
N TYR A 15 25.31 4.75 4.72
CA TYR A 15 23.89 4.53 4.48
C TYR A 15 23.62 3.11 3.98
N VAL A 16 24.46 2.58 3.08
CA VAL A 16 24.34 1.20 2.60
C VAL A 16 24.74 0.20 3.69
N ALA A 17 25.84 0.45 4.41
CA ALA A 17 26.34 -0.37 5.51
C ALA A 17 25.33 -0.55 6.67
N LYS A 18 24.38 0.38 6.82
CA LYS A 18 23.25 0.25 7.75
C LYS A 18 22.34 -0.93 7.38
N TYR A 19 22.13 -1.21 6.10
CA TYR A 19 21.15 -2.22 5.65
C TYR A 19 21.77 -3.53 5.19
N VAL A 20 23.05 -3.56 4.84
CA VAL A 20 23.76 -4.77 4.39
C VAL A 20 24.93 -5.13 5.31
N LYS A 21 25.30 -6.40 5.27
CA LYS A 21 26.49 -6.97 5.90
C LYS A 21 27.57 -7.17 4.82
N ASN A 22 28.81 -7.40 5.25
CA ASN A 22 29.93 -7.80 4.37
C ASN A 22 30.43 -6.73 3.38
N ILE A 23 30.31 -5.44 3.70
CA ILE A 23 31.00 -4.38 2.94
C ILE A 23 32.48 -4.33 3.35
N ARG A 24 33.39 -4.28 2.36
CA ARG A 24 34.81 -3.99 2.58
C ARG A 24 35.05 -2.50 2.33
N ASP A 25 35.05 -1.71 3.40
CA ASP A 25 35.01 -0.24 3.31
C ASP A 25 36.21 0.39 2.59
N GLU A 26 37.42 -0.16 2.77
CA GLU A 26 38.65 0.42 2.20
C GLU A 26 38.67 0.38 0.67
N ASP A 27 38.39 -0.79 0.07
CA ASP A 27 38.33 -0.97 -1.39
C ASP A 27 37.13 -0.23 -2.02
N ALA A 28 36.01 -0.18 -1.28
CA ALA A 28 34.78 0.47 -1.71
C ALA A 28 34.94 2.00 -1.82
N GLN A 29 35.63 2.62 -0.86
CA GLN A 29 35.87 4.06 -0.89
C GLN A 29 36.72 4.47 -2.08
N VAL A 30 37.80 3.73 -2.35
CA VAL A 30 38.68 4.01 -3.50
C VAL A 30 37.92 3.85 -4.82
N SER A 31 37.15 2.77 -4.97
CA SER A 31 36.35 2.52 -6.18
C SER A 31 35.30 3.62 -6.39
N LEU A 32 34.59 4.03 -5.33
CA LEU A 32 33.58 5.08 -5.45
C LEU A 32 34.17 6.45 -5.81
N TRP A 33 35.41 6.74 -5.43
CA TRP A 33 36.13 7.95 -5.89
C TRP A 33 36.42 7.92 -7.39
N GLU A 34 36.54 6.73 -8.00
CA GLU A 34 36.64 6.57 -9.47
C GLU A 34 35.28 6.76 -10.17
N GLY A 35 34.18 6.78 -9.40
CA GLY A 35 32.83 7.10 -9.86
C GLY A 35 31.84 5.94 -9.77
N GLU A 36 32.31 4.72 -9.50
CA GLU A 36 31.46 3.52 -9.45
C GLU A 36 31.99 2.50 -8.44
N VAL A 37 31.08 1.86 -7.70
CA VAL A 37 31.39 0.71 -6.85
C VAL A 37 30.31 -0.35 -7.00
N THR A 38 30.73 -1.61 -7.07
CA THR A 38 29.81 -2.75 -7.16
C THR A 38 30.12 -3.75 -6.06
N PHE A 39 29.07 -4.18 -5.38
CA PHE A 39 29.10 -5.19 -4.34
C PHE A 39 28.33 -6.42 -4.80
N GLN A 40 28.81 -7.60 -4.42
CA GLN A 40 28.18 -8.87 -4.80
C GLN A 40 27.92 -9.73 -3.58
N ASN A 41 26.83 -10.50 -3.63
CA ASN A 41 26.42 -11.46 -2.61
C ASN A 41 26.39 -10.86 -1.20
N LEU A 42 25.59 -9.80 -1.05
CA LEU A 42 25.39 -9.11 0.21
C LEU A 42 24.26 -9.77 1.01
N ASP A 43 24.47 -9.88 2.32
CA ASP A 43 23.43 -10.30 3.25
C ASP A 43 22.75 -9.07 3.85
N LEU A 44 21.43 -9.09 3.95
CA LEU A 44 20.67 -8.00 4.55
C LEU A 44 20.69 -8.07 6.08
N ARG A 45 20.68 -6.89 6.72
CA ARG A 45 20.44 -6.74 8.16
C ARG A 45 18.93 -6.76 8.42
N LEU A 46 18.42 -7.95 8.67
CA LEU A 46 16.98 -8.20 8.82
C LEU A 46 16.39 -7.47 10.03
N ASP A 47 17.14 -7.40 11.13
CA ASP A 47 16.83 -6.66 12.35
C ASP A 47 16.55 -5.17 12.07
N VAL A 48 17.45 -4.53 11.32
CA VAL A 48 17.30 -3.12 10.94
C VAL A 48 16.11 -2.92 10.01
N LEU A 49 15.91 -3.83 9.05
CA LEU A 49 14.78 -3.74 8.12
C LEU A 49 13.43 -3.92 8.83
N GLU A 50 13.33 -4.85 9.76
CA GLU A 50 12.12 -5.09 10.55
C GLU A 50 11.76 -3.89 11.44
N GLU A 51 12.76 -3.28 12.08
CA GLU A 51 12.57 -2.10 12.92
C GLU A 51 12.13 -0.88 12.11
N GLU A 52 12.83 -0.59 11.01
CA GLU A 52 12.61 0.61 10.18
C GLU A 52 11.30 0.52 9.37
N LEU A 53 10.96 -0.67 8.86
CA LEU A 53 9.76 -0.88 8.07
C LEU A 53 8.52 -1.23 8.93
N ASN A 54 8.71 -1.46 10.22
CA ASN A 54 7.66 -1.88 11.17
C ASN A 54 6.78 -3.00 10.60
N LEU A 55 7.43 -4.03 10.06
CA LEU A 55 6.76 -5.07 9.29
C LEU A 55 5.87 -5.93 10.21
N PRO A 56 4.68 -6.34 9.74
CA PRO A 56 3.82 -7.25 10.48
C PRO A 56 4.27 -8.72 10.38
N PHE A 57 5.42 -8.99 9.76
CA PHE A 57 5.99 -10.30 9.53
C PHE A 57 7.48 -10.32 9.89
N GLU A 58 8.00 -11.49 10.22
CA GLU A 58 9.42 -11.72 10.51
C GLU A 58 10.15 -12.09 9.21
N LEU A 59 11.29 -11.45 8.97
CA LEU A 59 12.20 -11.76 7.88
C LEU A 59 13.15 -12.88 8.31
N VAL A 60 13.06 -14.02 7.63
CA VAL A 60 13.90 -15.20 7.88
C VAL A 60 15.24 -15.09 7.16
N SER A 61 15.24 -14.55 5.94
CA SER A 61 16.45 -14.37 5.13
C SER A 61 16.28 -13.21 4.16
N GLY A 62 17.39 -12.57 3.81
CA GLY A 62 17.42 -11.46 2.88
C GLY A 62 18.79 -11.39 2.22
N HIS A 63 18.82 -11.45 0.89
CA HIS A 63 20.05 -11.48 0.11
C HIS A 63 19.96 -10.55 -1.10
N ILE A 64 21.05 -9.86 -1.40
CA ILE A 64 21.22 -9.09 -2.63
C ILE A 64 22.33 -9.75 -3.44
N HIS A 65 22.05 -10.13 -4.69
CA HIS A 65 23.05 -10.75 -5.54
C HIS A 65 24.09 -9.72 -6.01
N GLU A 66 23.65 -8.54 -6.43
CA GLU A 66 24.54 -7.45 -6.83
C GLU A 66 23.93 -6.08 -6.52
N LEU A 67 24.75 -5.15 -6.02
CA LEU A 67 24.41 -3.75 -5.76
C LEU A 67 25.49 -2.85 -6.36
N SER A 68 25.12 -1.98 -7.28
CA SER A 68 26.02 -0.99 -7.88
C SER A 68 25.61 0.43 -7.50
N ILE A 69 26.59 1.28 -7.23
CA ILE A 69 26.41 2.70 -6.93
C ILE A 69 27.28 3.49 -7.90
N GLN A 70 26.65 4.35 -8.69
CA GLN A 70 27.32 5.23 -9.66
C GLN A 70 27.12 6.68 -9.22
N VAL A 71 28.23 7.38 -9.00
CA VAL A 71 28.24 8.78 -8.56
C VAL A 71 28.83 9.66 -9.67
N PRO A 72 28.02 10.50 -10.32
CA PRO A 72 28.50 11.34 -11.42
C PRO A 72 29.24 12.58 -10.87
N TRP A 73 30.46 12.41 -10.33
CA TRP A 73 31.23 13.48 -9.65
C TRP A 73 31.33 14.79 -10.42
N THR A 74 31.48 14.73 -11.74
CA THR A 74 31.60 15.90 -12.62
C THR A 74 30.26 16.60 -12.91
N LYS A 75 29.14 15.95 -12.61
CA LYS A 75 27.78 16.36 -12.99
C LYS A 75 26.75 16.23 -11.85
N LEU A 76 27.18 16.20 -10.58
CA LEU A 76 26.30 16.04 -9.41
C LEU A 76 25.15 17.07 -9.32
N THR A 77 25.28 18.22 -9.98
CA THR A 77 24.24 19.26 -10.03
C THR A 77 23.16 18.98 -11.07
N SER A 78 23.47 18.22 -12.12
CA SER A 78 22.62 17.94 -13.29
C SER A 78 22.21 16.48 -13.46
N GLU A 79 22.99 15.54 -12.92
CA GLU A 79 22.75 14.09 -13.02
C GLU A 79 22.64 13.48 -11.61
N PRO A 80 21.64 12.60 -11.37
CA PRO A 80 21.44 11.96 -10.08
C PRO A 80 22.46 10.84 -9.81
N VAL A 81 22.71 10.57 -8.53
CA VAL A 81 23.39 9.32 -8.10
C VAL A 81 22.47 8.16 -8.43
N ARG A 82 23.01 7.14 -9.12
CA ARG A 82 22.26 5.94 -9.50
C ARG A 82 22.65 4.78 -8.61
N ILE A 83 21.65 4.13 -8.02
CA ILE A 83 21.81 2.91 -7.26
C ILE A 83 21.05 1.82 -8.01
N GLU A 84 21.73 0.75 -8.38
CA GLU A 84 21.15 -0.38 -9.09
C GLU A 84 21.29 -1.64 -8.24
N ILE A 85 20.18 -2.34 -8.02
CA ILE A 85 20.14 -3.62 -7.32
C ILE A 85 19.74 -4.69 -8.33
N ASN A 86 20.66 -5.61 -8.61
CA ASN A 86 20.46 -6.71 -9.53
C ASN A 86 20.14 -7.96 -8.72
N THR A 87 18.84 -8.25 -8.61
CA THR A 87 18.23 -9.34 -7.82
C THR A 87 18.32 -9.12 -6.31
N ILE A 88 17.16 -9.06 -5.68
CA ILE A 88 17.00 -9.02 -4.24
C ILE A 88 15.95 -10.03 -3.82
N GLU A 89 16.29 -10.85 -2.82
CA GLU A 89 15.45 -11.94 -2.35
C GLU A 89 15.15 -11.78 -0.87
N PHE A 90 13.88 -11.96 -0.50
CA PHE A 90 13.41 -11.98 0.88
C PHE A 90 12.59 -13.24 1.14
N VAL A 91 12.78 -13.82 2.33
CA VAL A 91 11.88 -14.85 2.86
C VAL A 91 11.29 -14.35 4.16
N ALA A 92 9.97 -14.34 4.27
CA ALA A 92 9.21 -13.90 5.42
C ALA A 92 8.32 -15.01 5.99
N LYS A 93 8.02 -14.95 7.27
CA LYS A 93 7.04 -15.80 7.96
C LYS A 93 6.19 -14.97 8.95
N LEU A 94 5.11 -15.54 9.45
CA LEU A 94 4.41 -14.95 10.59
C LEU A 94 5.26 -15.13 11.86
N PRO A 95 5.35 -14.12 12.74
CA PRO A 95 6.00 -14.25 14.03
C PRO A 95 5.16 -15.15 14.94
N ASP A 96 5.81 -16.08 15.64
CA ASP A 96 5.15 -16.98 16.59
C ASP A 96 4.65 -16.20 17.83
N GLU A 97 3.59 -16.69 18.48
CA GLU A 97 3.03 -16.02 19.66
C GLU A 97 4.01 -15.92 20.85
N GLU A 98 4.97 -16.85 20.95
CA GLU A 98 6.07 -16.73 21.92
C GLU A 98 7.08 -15.67 21.51
N ASP A 99 7.44 -15.62 20.22
CA ASP A 99 8.38 -14.63 19.67
C ASP A 99 7.80 -13.22 19.79
N LYS A 100 6.49 -13.03 19.53
CA LYS A 100 5.80 -11.75 19.76
C LYS A 100 5.93 -11.29 21.21
N LYS A 101 5.75 -12.20 22.18
CA LYS A 101 5.88 -11.88 23.62
C LYS A 101 7.31 -11.52 24.01
N GLN A 102 8.29 -12.24 23.46
CA GLN A 102 9.71 -11.94 23.67
C GLN A 102 10.08 -10.59 23.06
N GLN A 103 9.70 -10.32 21.81
CA GLN A 103 9.92 -9.04 21.13
C GLN A 103 9.25 -7.87 21.88
N LEU A 104 8.01 -8.06 22.38
CA LEU A 104 7.33 -7.05 23.21
C LEU A 104 8.07 -6.80 24.54
N ALA A 105 8.58 -7.87 25.18
CA ALA A 105 9.35 -7.76 26.41
C ALA A 105 10.72 -7.08 26.18
N GLU A 106 11.36 -7.37 25.04
CA GLU A 106 12.65 -6.82 24.65
C GLU A 106 12.53 -5.35 24.22
N ARG A 107 11.51 -4.99 23.43
CA ARG A 107 11.15 -3.59 23.14
C ARG A 107 10.82 -2.81 24.41
N ARG A 108 10.11 -3.41 25.38
CA ARG A 108 9.88 -2.78 26.69
C ARG A 108 11.17 -2.59 27.48
N ARG A 109 12.07 -3.57 27.46
CA ARG A 109 13.38 -3.48 28.13
C ARG A 109 14.25 -2.40 27.49
N GLN A 110 14.33 -2.33 26.17
CA GLN A 110 15.06 -1.29 25.44
C GLN A 110 14.51 0.12 25.69
N ARG A 111 13.18 0.27 25.83
CA ARG A 111 12.56 1.54 26.24
C ARG A 111 12.86 1.92 27.69
N LEU A 112 13.14 0.95 28.57
CA LEU A 112 13.47 1.16 29.99
C LEU A 112 14.97 1.34 30.23
N SER A 113 15.82 0.70 29.43
CA SER A 113 17.26 0.95 29.37
C SER A 113 17.52 2.06 28.36
N GLY A 114 17.32 3.31 28.78
CA GLY A 114 17.76 4.47 28.02
C GLY A 114 19.27 4.45 27.87
N ASP A 115 19.78 3.72 26.87
CA ASP A 115 21.14 3.85 26.40
C ASP A 115 21.16 5.04 25.45
N VAL A 116 21.65 6.14 25.99
CA VAL A 116 22.13 7.29 25.23
C VAL A 116 23.34 6.80 24.46
N VAL A 117 23.11 6.33 23.23
CA VAL A 117 24.18 6.29 22.22
C VAL A 117 24.38 7.72 21.79
N ASP A 118 25.35 8.36 22.45
CA ASP A 118 25.87 9.68 22.11
C ASP A 118 26.50 9.61 20.71
N GLU A 119 25.70 9.86 19.67
CA GLU A 119 26.24 10.12 18.33
C GLU A 119 26.95 11.47 18.36
N GLN A 120 28.25 11.42 18.67
CA GLN A 120 29.21 12.47 18.36
C GLN A 120 29.29 12.66 16.83
N GLN A 121 28.29 13.30 16.23
CA GLN A 121 28.41 13.90 14.90
C GLN A 121 28.97 15.32 15.03
N GLY A 122 30.23 15.40 15.45
CA GLY A 122 31.07 16.56 15.25
C GLY A 122 31.62 16.55 13.84
N GLY A 123 31.03 17.32 12.91
CA GLY A 123 31.50 17.34 11.52
C GLY A 123 30.85 18.38 10.59
N GLY A 124 31.02 19.67 10.88
CA GLY A 124 31.04 20.74 9.87
C GLY A 124 29.70 21.13 9.20
N ALA A 125 29.03 22.13 9.78
CA ALA A 125 27.78 22.73 9.31
C ALA A 125 27.85 23.57 8.00
N ILE A 126 28.68 23.20 7.01
CA ILE A 126 28.90 24.04 5.81
C ILE A 126 28.38 23.44 4.48
N ASN A 127 28.00 22.15 4.38
CA ASN A 127 27.56 21.55 3.09
C ASN A 127 26.25 20.71 3.13
N SER A 128 25.38 20.91 4.12
CA SER A 128 24.12 20.14 4.26
C SER A 128 23.19 20.26 3.04
N SER A 129 23.18 21.40 2.34
CA SER A 129 22.33 21.62 1.16
C SER A 129 22.72 20.76 -0.05
N VAL A 130 24.01 20.54 -0.28
CA VAL A 130 24.52 19.69 -1.38
C VAL A 130 24.21 18.22 -1.10
N VAL A 131 24.45 17.77 0.14
CA VAL A 131 24.12 16.40 0.55
C VAL A 131 22.63 16.14 0.43
N ASN A 132 21.78 17.08 0.89
CA ASN A 132 20.33 16.96 0.75
C ASN A 132 19.90 16.94 -0.72
N LYS A 133 20.51 17.77 -1.57
CA LYS A 133 20.23 17.75 -3.01
C LYS A 133 20.60 16.40 -3.62
N ILE A 134 21.70 15.78 -3.19
CA ILE A 134 22.11 14.44 -3.63
C ILE A 134 21.10 13.39 -3.16
N ILE A 135 20.84 13.30 -1.86
CA ILE A 135 19.91 12.33 -1.25
C ILE A 135 18.52 12.43 -1.88
N ASN A 136 18.01 13.66 -2.03
CA ASN A 136 16.69 13.89 -2.61
C ASN A 136 16.62 13.53 -4.09
N ASN A 137 17.74 13.41 -4.80
CA ASN A 137 17.77 13.07 -6.22
C ASN A 137 18.32 11.68 -6.51
N ILE A 138 18.58 10.83 -5.51
CA ILE A 138 18.97 9.45 -5.75
C ILE A 138 17.93 8.76 -6.63
N ASN A 139 18.40 8.12 -7.70
CA ASN A 139 17.63 7.20 -8.52
C ASN A 139 17.97 5.77 -8.10
N LEU A 140 16.96 5.01 -7.66
CA LEU A 140 17.09 3.61 -7.28
C LEU A 140 16.38 2.74 -8.32
N GLN A 141 17.10 1.78 -8.88
CA GLN A 141 16.56 0.79 -9.80
C GLN A 141 16.79 -0.59 -9.20
N CYS A 142 15.75 -1.41 -9.14
CA CYS A 142 15.84 -2.77 -8.66
C CYS A 142 15.32 -3.71 -9.74
N HIS A 143 16.17 -4.61 -10.20
CA HIS A 143 15.84 -5.70 -11.10
C HIS A 143 15.57 -6.96 -10.27
N ASN A 144 14.53 -7.72 -10.63
CA ASN A 144 14.19 -9.02 -10.02
C ASN A 144 14.04 -8.98 -8.49
N ILE A 145 12.96 -8.39 -7.98
CA ILE A 145 12.61 -8.45 -6.56
C ILE A 145 11.79 -9.70 -6.32
N ILE A 146 12.27 -10.58 -5.44
CA ILE A 146 11.62 -11.83 -5.09
C ILE A 146 11.29 -11.79 -3.60
N LEU A 147 10.00 -11.81 -3.27
CA LEU A 147 9.52 -11.91 -1.90
C LEU A 147 8.75 -13.21 -1.75
N LYS A 148 9.22 -14.09 -0.85
CA LYS A 148 8.54 -15.34 -0.51
C LYS A 148 8.03 -15.25 0.91
N TYR A 149 6.74 -15.45 1.09
CA TYR A 149 6.15 -15.64 2.41
C TYR A 149 5.81 -17.12 2.59
N VAL A 150 6.30 -17.71 3.67
CA VAL A 150 6.17 -19.14 3.98
C VAL A 150 5.39 -19.30 5.28
N ASP A 151 4.31 -20.06 5.18
CA ASP A 151 3.46 -20.49 6.30
C ASP A 151 3.40 -22.04 6.30
N ASP A 152 2.73 -22.64 7.29
CA ASP A 152 2.66 -24.09 7.49
C ASP A 152 2.20 -24.84 6.23
N ASP A 153 1.10 -24.40 5.61
CA ASP A 153 0.44 -25.05 4.47
C ASP A 153 0.34 -24.15 3.22
N ILE A 154 0.85 -22.92 3.28
CA ILE A 154 0.76 -21.93 2.19
C ILE A 154 2.13 -21.31 1.91
N VAL A 155 2.43 -21.12 0.63
CA VAL A 155 3.55 -20.29 0.17
C VAL A 155 3.03 -19.23 -0.77
N VAL A 156 3.32 -17.97 -0.46
CA VAL A 156 3.09 -16.83 -1.34
C VAL A 156 4.42 -16.46 -1.97
N SER A 157 4.46 -16.35 -3.30
CA SER A 157 5.64 -15.87 -4.01
C SER A 157 5.28 -14.63 -4.81
N MET A 158 5.86 -13.50 -4.47
CA MET A 158 5.76 -12.25 -5.21
C MET A 158 7.06 -12.03 -5.97
N ASN A 159 6.95 -11.74 -7.26
CA ASN A 159 8.07 -11.43 -8.14
C ASN A 159 7.79 -10.11 -8.87
N VAL A 160 8.76 -9.19 -8.88
CA VAL A 160 8.72 -7.94 -9.63
C VAL A 160 9.95 -7.90 -10.52
N GLN A 161 9.75 -7.78 -11.83
CA GLN A 161 10.86 -7.75 -12.78
C GLN A 161 11.68 -6.46 -12.65
N TYR A 162 10.99 -5.33 -12.49
CA TYR A 162 11.63 -4.02 -12.46
C TYR A 162 10.88 -3.05 -11.55
N LEU A 163 11.63 -2.39 -10.68
CA LEU A 163 11.19 -1.28 -9.85
C LEU A 163 12.12 -0.09 -10.07
N ASN A 164 11.55 1.08 -10.38
CA ASN A 164 12.31 2.31 -10.52
C ASN A 164 11.75 3.38 -9.59
N PHE A 165 12.61 3.96 -8.77
CA PHE A 165 12.32 5.07 -7.90
C PHE A 165 13.17 6.27 -8.31
N SER A 166 12.51 7.35 -8.74
CA SER A 166 13.17 8.54 -9.29
C SER A 166 12.52 9.83 -8.79
N SER A 167 13.26 10.92 -8.83
CA SER A 167 12.69 12.27 -8.70
C SER A 167 12.00 12.67 -10.00
N ALA A 168 10.92 13.44 -9.89
CA ALA A 168 10.11 13.83 -11.05
C ALA A 168 9.90 15.35 -11.15
N ASN A 169 9.70 15.82 -12.38
CA ASN A 169 9.31 17.19 -12.66
C ASN A 169 7.79 17.41 -12.44
N GLU A 170 7.28 18.57 -12.82
CA GLU A 170 5.86 18.94 -12.69
C GLU A 170 4.93 18.09 -13.57
N LEU A 171 5.45 17.56 -14.68
CA LEU A 171 4.75 16.67 -15.61
C LEU A 171 4.87 15.19 -15.21
N TRP A 172 5.43 14.89 -14.04
CA TRP A 172 5.68 13.54 -13.54
C TRP A 172 6.62 12.71 -14.41
N GLU A 173 7.56 13.36 -15.10
CA GLU A 173 8.64 12.71 -15.82
C GLU A 173 9.93 12.69 -14.98
N PRO A 174 10.78 11.64 -15.09
CA PRO A 174 12.04 11.57 -14.36
C PRO A 174 12.94 12.78 -14.67
N ALA A 175 13.26 13.56 -13.63
CA ALA A 175 14.07 14.77 -13.78
C ALA A 175 14.77 15.15 -12.47
N MET A 176 15.90 15.86 -12.59
CA MET A 176 16.59 16.43 -11.44
C MET A 176 15.73 17.53 -10.81
N MET A 177 15.53 17.44 -9.50
CA MET A 177 14.76 18.42 -8.75
C MET A 177 15.68 19.40 -8.03
N ASP A 178 15.42 20.69 -8.25
CA ASP A 178 16.00 21.74 -7.43
C ASP A 178 15.17 21.92 -6.15
N VAL A 179 15.80 21.64 -5.02
CA VAL A 179 15.16 21.77 -3.71
C VAL A 179 15.27 23.23 -3.28
N ASN A 180 14.13 23.92 -3.22
CA ASN A 180 14.08 25.25 -2.64
C ASN A 180 14.30 25.13 -1.11
N PRO A 181 15.21 25.93 -0.52
CA PRO A 181 15.60 25.79 0.88
C PRO A 181 14.50 26.17 1.89
N VAL A 182 13.48 26.93 1.49
CA VAL A 182 12.41 27.39 2.39
C VAL A 182 11.10 26.67 2.11
N GLN A 183 10.70 26.58 0.85
CA GLN A 183 9.48 25.89 0.42
C GLN A 183 9.87 24.59 -0.29
N VAL A 184 9.95 23.51 0.49
CA VAL A 184 10.33 22.21 -0.06
C VAL A 184 9.13 21.58 -0.76
N LEU A 185 9.27 21.38 -2.06
CA LEU A 185 8.33 20.65 -2.90
C LEU A 185 9.05 19.44 -3.48
N MET A 186 8.65 18.24 -3.06
CA MET A 186 9.23 16.98 -3.50
C MET A 186 8.23 16.15 -4.28
N ARG A 187 8.68 15.62 -5.42
CA ARG A 187 7.95 14.71 -6.29
C ARG A 187 8.80 13.47 -6.51
N LYS A 188 8.24 12.32 -6.16
CA LYS A 188 8.86 11.01 -6.38
C LYS A 188 7.94 10.17 -7.25
N LEU A 189 8.51 9.60 -8.30
CA LEU A 189 7.86 8.66 -9.19
C LEU A 189 8.43 7.27 -8.92
N LEU A 190 7.54 6.36 -8.55
CA LEU A 190 7.84 4.95 -8.36
C LEU A 190 7.09 4.14 -9.41
N GLN A 191 7.81 3.38 -10.22
CA GLN A 191 7.24 2.53 -11.27
C GLN A 191 7.55 1.07 -10.94
N VAL A 192 6.53 0.23 -10.97
CA VAL A 192 6.63 -1.22 -10.74
C VAL A 192 6.13 -1.91 -12.00
N SER A 193 6.98 -2.76 -12.59
CA SER A 193 6.68 -3.47 -13.83
C SER A 193 6.74 -4.98 -13.62
N ASP A 194 5.84 -5.70 -14.30
CA ASP A 194 5.73 -7.16 -14.27
C ASP A 194 5.60 -7.76 -12.85
N LEU A 195 4.76 -7.17 -12.01
CA LEU A 195 4.39 -7.74 -10.71
C LEU A 195 3.56 -9.02 -10.90
N THR A 196 4.08 -10.14 -10.41
CA THR A 196 3.42 -11.45 -10.44
C THR A 196 3.33 -12.02 -9.03
N ILE A 197 2.16 -12.51 -8.64
CA ILE A 197 1.91 -13.12 -7.32
C ILE A 197 1.38 -14.53 -7.53
N CYS A 198 2.09 -15.51 -6.99
CA CYS A 198 1.71 -16.91 -6.95
C CYS A 198 1.29 -17.32 -5.54
N LEU A 199 0.32 -18.22 -5.45
CA LEU A 199 -0.16 -18.79 -4.20
C LEU A 199 -0.25 -20.30 -4.34
N ASP A 200 0.62 -20.98 -3.60
CA ASP A 200 0.81 -22.42 -3.68
C ASP A 200 0.53 -23.09 -2.35
N LYS A 201 0.04 -24.34 -2.42
CA LYS A 201 -0.18 -25.16 -1.25
C LYS A 201 1.08 -25.95 -0.92
N ARG A 202 1.48 -25.90 0.34
CA ARG A 202 2.60 -26.63 0.91
C ARG A 202 2.11 -27.89 1.63
N ASN A 203 2.83 -28.99 1.49
CA ASN A 203 2.54 -30.22 2.22
C ASN A 203 3.26 -30.26 3.57
N THR A 204 2.90 -31.24 4.42
CA THR A 204 3.55 -31.48 5.73
C THR A 204 5.07 -31.74 5.63
N ALA A 205 5.56 -32.19 4.48
CA ALA A 205 7.00 -32.33 4.19
C ALA A 205 7.69 -31.01 3.79
N GLY A 206 6.96 -29.89 3.80
CA GLY A 206 7.44 -28.57 3.46
C GLY A 206 7.64 -28.31 1.96
N LYS A 207 7.21 -29.22 1.08
CA LYS A 207 7.35 -29.12 -0.39
C LYS A 207 6.03 -28.76 -1.06
N ILE A 208 6.12 -28.06 -2.19
CA ILE A 208 5.02 -27.79 -3.11
C ILE A 208 4.95 -28.96 -4.09
N GLU A 209 3.87 -29.74 -4.06
CA GLU A 209 3.71 -30.88 -5.00
C GLU A 209 3.38 -30.44 -6.42
N VAL A 210 2.49 -29.45 -6.55
CA VAL A 210 2.02 -28.93 -7.84
C VAL A 210 1.87 -27.42 -7.72
N CYS A 211 2.61 -26.68 -8.53
CA CYS A 211 2.49 -25.23 -8.61
C CYS A 211 1.18 -24.85 -9.30
N GLN A 212 0.50 -23.85 -8.75
CA GLN A 212 -0.75 -23.33 -9.29
C GLN A 212 -0.51 -22.19 -10.28
N GLU A 213 -1.53 -21.85 -11.06
CA GLU A 213 -1.53 -20.62 -11.85
C GLU A 213 -1.38 -19.39 -10.94
N PRO A 214 -0.69 -18.32 -11.41
CA PRO A 214 -0.51 -17.10 -10.65
C PRO A 214 -1.87 -16.44 -10.36
N ILE A 215 -2.01 -15.92 -9.14
CA ILE A 215 -3.19 -15.14 -8.75
C ILE A 215 -3.20 -13.80 -9.45
N LEU A 216 -2.04 -13.15 -9.51
CA LEU A 216 -1.86 -11.90 -10.23
C LEU A 216 -0.72 -12.11 -11.22
N TYR A 217 -0.94 -11.75 -12.48
CA TYR A 217 0.06 -11.95 -13.53
C TYR A 217 0.41 -10.61 -14.19
N ARG A 218 1.70 -10.28 -14.20
CA ARG A 218 2.28 -9.11 -14.91
C ARG A 218 1.50 -7.81 -14.73
N CYS A 219 1.21 -7.46 -13.48
CA CYS A 219 0.63 -6.17 -13.16
C CYS A 219 1.69 -5.06 -13.23
N THR A 220 1.31 -3.90 -13.77
CA THR A 220 2.12 -2.69 -13.75
C THR A 220 1.47 -1.64 -12.87
N LEU A 221 2.24 -1.04 -11.98
CA LEU A 221 1.78 0.01 -11.06
C LEU A 221 2.63 1.27 -11.23
N GLU A 222 1.97 2.41 -11.20
CA GLU A 222 2.63 3.71 -11.15
C GLU A 222 2.22 4.43 -9.86
N LEU A 223 3.22 4.82 -9.07
CA LEU A 223 3.06 5.49 -7.80
C LEU A 223 3.65 6.89 -7.88
N ARG A 224 2.85 7.89 -7.53
CA ARG A 224 3.20 9.30 -7.54
C ARG A 224 3.13 9.85 -6.12
N VAL A 225 4.25 10.27 -5.58
CA VAL A 225 4.33 10.84 -4.23
C VAL A 225 4.67 12.32 -4.34
N LEU A 226 3.78 13.16 -3.82
CA LEU A 226 3.97 14.60 -3.71
C LEU A 226 4.07 14.96 -2.24
N ARG A 227 5.11 15.70 -1.86
CA ARG A 227 5.26 16.24 -0.50
C ARG A 227 5.58 17.72 -0.60
N LYS A 228 4.79 18.54 0.10
CA LYS A 228 4.96 19.99 0.19
C LYS A 228 5.04 20.37 1.66
N TYR A 229 6.09 21.08 2.05
CA TYR A 229 6.20 21.68 3.37
C TYR A 229 7.06 22.93 3.32
N ASN A 230 6.85 23.82 4.26
CA ASN A 230 7.72 24.96 4.49
C ASN A 230 8.58 24.66 5.72
N VAL A 231 9.89 24.88 5.64
CA VAL A 231 10.82 24.61 6.74
C VAL A 231 10.44 25.40 7.99
N ASN A 232 10.00 26.65 7.82
CA ASN A 232 9.64 27.54 8.93
C ASN A 232 8.35 27.12 9.64
N THR A 233 7.47 26.39 8.95
CA THR A 233 6.18 25.95 9.49
C THR A 233 6.07 24.43 9.47
N LEU A 234 7.19 23.69 9.44
CA LEU A 234 7.15 22.23 9.32
C LEU A 234 6.37 21.59 10.48
N ASN A 235 6.51 22.13 11.69
CA ASN A 235 5.75 21.70 12.87
C ASN A 235 4.27 22.12 12.86
N THR A 236 3.86 22.92 11.88
CA THR A 236 2.55 23.56 11.85
C THR A 236 1.75 23.24 10.59
N SER A 237 2.41 22.96 9.45
CA SER A 237 1.74 22.60 8.20
C SER A 237 2.66 21.77 7.31
N SER A 238 2.17 20.61 6.89
CA SER A 238 2.79 19.81 5.84
C SER A 238 1.71 19.09 5.04
N THR A 239 1.97 18.87 3.75
CA THR A 239 1.04 18.19 2.85
C THR A 239 1.77 17.01 2.22
N THR A 240 1.26 15.79 2.43
CA THR A 240 1.75 14.58 1.76
C THR A 240 0.61 13.94 0.98
N ARG A 241 0.87 13.65 -0.30
CA ARG A 241 -0.09 13.01 -1.20
C ARG A 241 0.55 11.82 -1.90
N ILE A 242 -0.16 10.71 -1.94
CA ILE A 242 0.28 9.47 -2.57
C ILE A 242 -0.81 9.00 -3.53
N GLY A 243 -0.50 8.90 -4.81
CA GLY A 243 -1.37 8.33 -5.82
C GLY A 243 -0.81 7.01 -6.31
N VAL A 244 -1.64 5.98 -6.42
CA VAL A 244 -1.31 4.68 -7.02
C VAL A 244 -2.24 4.46 -8.20
N PHE A 245 -1.70 4.19 -9.38
CA PHE A 245 -2.46 3.94 -10.59
C PHE A 245 -2.07 2.62 -11.23
N THR A 246 -3.06 1.90 -11.74
CA THR A 246 -2.87 0.71 -12.56
C THR A 246 -3.82 0.69 -13.74
N LYS A 247 -3.36 0.18 -14.88
CA LYS A 247 -4.19 0.06 -16.10
C LYS A 247 -5.07 -1.18 -16.07
N SER A 248 -4.48 -2.32 -15.75
CA SER A 248 -5.20 -3.59 -15.68
C SER A 248 -4.71 -4.39 -14.48
N LEU A 249 -5.66 -4.85 -13.67
CA LEU A 249 -5.42 -5.77 -12.57
C LEU A 249 -6.20 -7.06 -12.82
N ASP A 250 -5.50 -8.09 -13.29
CA ASP A 250 -6.10 -9.39 -13.62
C ASP A 250 -5.88 -10.39 -12.49
N ILE A 251 -6.90 -10.55 -11.65
CA ILE A 251 -6.90 -11.48 -10.52
C ILE A 251 -7.57 -12.79 -10.95
N ASN A 252 -6.81 -13.88 -10.90
CA ASN A 252 -7.27 -15.22 -11.23
C ASN A 252 -7.25 -16.09 -9.98
N VAL A 253 -8.41 -16.56 -9.52
CA VAL A 253 -8.50 -17.41 -8.34
C VAL A 253 -9.14 -18.74 -8.70
N SER A 254 -8.44 -19.83 -8.36
CA SER A 254 -8.96 -21.18 -8.49
C SER A 254 -9.69 -21.66 -7.23
N SER A 255 -10.51 -22.70 -7.33
CA SER A 255 -11.21 -23.29 -6.18
C SER A 255 -10.26 -23.85 -5.12
N LEU A 256 -9.06 -24.32 -5.50
CA LEU A 256 -8.01 -24.74 -4.58
C LEU A 256 -7.28 -23.55 -3.93
N GLN A 257 -7.19 -22.40 -4.61
CA GLN A 257 -6.62 -21.17 -4.07
C GLN A 257 -7.56 -20.40 -3.16
N PHE A 258 -8.87 -20.49 -3.37
CA PHE A 258 -9.83 -19.67 -2.65
C PHE A 258 -9.71 -19.75 -1.11
N PRO A 259 -9.61 -20.95 -0.48
CA PRO A 259 -9.42 -21.03 0.98
C PRO A 259 -8.10 -20.41 1.45
N MET A 260 -7.04 -20.53 0.64
CA MET A 260 -5.73 -19.95 0.95
C MET A 260 -5.78 -18.41 0.89
N VAL A 261 -6.45 -17.85 -0.12
CA VAL A 261 -6.70 -16.40 -0.22
C VAL A 261 -7.49 -15.89 0.98
N MET A 262 -8.57 -16.59 1.35
CA MET A 262 -9.38 -16.20 2.52
C MET A 262 -8.58 -16.21 3.82
N ARG A 263 -7.67 -17.19 3.98
CA ARG A 263 -6.74 -17.22 5.11
C ARG A 263 -5.77 -16.04 5.08
N LEU A 264 -5.19 -15.70 3.93
CA LEU A 264 -4.31 -14.54 3.81
C LEU A 264 -5.04 -13.23 4.14
N VAL A 265 -6.28 -13.06 3.67
CA VAL A 265 -7.10 -11.89 4.03
C VAL A 265 -7.32 -11.83 5.53
N LYS A 266 -7.63 -12.96 6.18
CA LYS A 266 -7.79 -13.01 7.64
C LYS A 266 -6.50 -12.62 8.37
N ILE A 267 -5.35 -13.14 7.93
CA ILE A 267 -4.04 -12.77 8.47
C ILE A 267 -3.83 -11.26 8.33
N LEU A 268 -4.04 -10.69 7.14
CA LEU A 268 -3.89 -9.25 6.91
C LEU A 268 -4.84 -8.39 7.75
N LEU A 269 -6.05 -8.87 8.06
CA LEU A 269 -6.99 -8.18 8.94
C LEU A 269 -6.60 -8.27 10.43
N GLU A 270 -5.96 -9.37 10.84
CA GLU A 270 -5.47 -9.57 12.22
C GLU A 270 -4.14 -8.85 12.48
N LEU A 271 -3.34 -8.64 11.43
CA LEU A 271 -2.11 -7.86 11.46
C LEU A 271 -2.43 -6.36 11.63
N LYS A 272 -2.81 -5.97 12.86
CA LYS A 272 -2.81 -4.55 13.25
C LYS A 272 -1.37 -4.03 13.13
N PRO A 273 -1.12 -2.88 12.46
CA PRO A 273 0.20 -2.28 12.47
C PRO A 273 0.60 -1.99 13.93
N ALA A 274 1.85 -2.25 14.30
CA ALA A 274 2.32 -2.23 15.70
C ALA A 274 2.30 -0.85 16.40
N ASN A 275 1.55 0.14 15.89
CA ASN A 275 1.25 1.42 16.52
C ASN A 275 -0.16 1.89 16.12
N ILE A 276 -1.17 1.29 16.74
CA ILE A 276 -2.40 1.98 17.13
C ILE A 276 -2.73 1.39 18.50
N GLU A 277 -2.19 2.00 19.57
CA GLU A 277 -2.80 1.82 20.88
C GLU A 277 -4.23 2.38 20.75
N GLU A 278 -5.19 1.46 20.67
CA GLU A 278 -6.56 1.71 21.08
C GLU A 278 -6.52 2.05 22.57
N ASP A 279 -6.21 3.30 22.90
CA ASP A 279 -6.51 3.84 24.22
C ASP A 279 -8.02 4.06 24.26
N SER A 280 -8.73 2.96 24.44
CA SER A 280 -10.18 2.93 24.60
C SER A 280 -10.52 1.97 25.73
N PHE A 281 -10.82 2.59 26.88
CA PHE A 281 -11.67 2.12 27.97
C PHE A 281 -11.15 1.00 28.88
N VAL A 282 -10.37 1.38 29.89
CA VAL A 282 -10.48 0.78 31.22
C VAL A 282 -10.84 1.90 32.20
N LEU A 283 -12.00 1.74 32.85
CA LEU A 283 -12.45 2.60 33.96
C LEU A 283 -11.59 2.29 35.18
N GLU A 284 -10.75 3.23 35.60
CA GLU A 284 -10.18 3.22 36.96
C GLU A 284 -10.92 4.23 37.84
N ASP A 285 -11.35 3.74 39.00
CA ASP A 285 -12.13 4.45 40.02
C ASP A 285 -11.38 5.67 40.60
N PRO A 286 -12.10 6.70 41.09
CA PRO A 286 -11.49 7.95 41.53
C PRO A 286 -10.82 7.78 42.90
N VAL A 287 -9.51 8.03 42.97
CA VAL A 287 -8.79 8.28 44.23
C VAL A 287 -8.56 9.79 44.40
N GLU A 288 -8.87 10.28 45.60
CA GLU A 288 -8.86 11.67 46.04
C GLU A 288 -7.52 12.40 45.82
N PRO A 289 -7.53 13.74 45.65
CA PRO A 289 -6.33 14.51 45.36
C PRO A 289 -5.52 14.82 46.63
N PRO A 290 -4.18 14.68 46.61
CA PRO A 290 -3.32 15.42 47.50
C PRO A 290 -2.83 16.73 46.85
N THR A 291 -2.59 17.67 47.74
CA THR A 291 -2.24 19.07 47.59
C THR A 291 -0.88 19.36 46.94
N SER A 292 -0.80 20.56 46.35
CA SER A 292 0.36 21.36 45.92
C SER A 292 1.76 20.90 46.38
N ASP A 293 2.68 20.66 45.44
CA ASP A 293 3.77 21.59 45.13
C ASP A 293 4.74 21.01 44.09
N SER A 294 5.42 21.92 43.38
CA SER A 294 6.58 21.80 42.47
C SER A 294 6.31 21.96 40.97
N MET A 295 6.65 23.17 40.49
CA MET A 295 6.95 23.47 39.10
C MET A 295 8.22 22.70 38.69
N GLN A 296 8.08 21.74 37.78
CA GLN A 296 9.15 21.30 36.89
C GLN A 296 8.62 21.25 35.46
N GLN A 297 9.36 21.89 34.57
CA GLN A 297 9.08 22.03 33.14
C GLN A 297 8.89 20.65 32.49
N ARG A 298 7.68 20.37 31.99
CA ARG A 298 7.43 19.25 31.08
C ARG A 298 7.92 19.64 29.68
N VAL A 299 8.98 18.97 29.24
CA VAL A 299 9.35 18.82 27.83
C VAL A 299 8.19 18.11 27.13
N ALA A 300 7.79 18.62 25.96
CA ALA A 300 6.69 18.05 25.17
C ALA A 300 7.06 16.63 24.70
N PRO A 301 6.12 15.66 24.71
CA PRO A 301 6.37 14.32 24.23
C PRO A 301 6.45 14.29 22.70
N ASP A 302 7.45 13.57 22.19
CA ASP A 302 7.71 13.34 20.77
C ASP A 302 6.50 12.78 20.02
N ALA A 303 6.34 13.23 18.78
CA ALA A 303 5.25 12.85 17.88
C ALA A 303 5.26 11.34 17.56
N PRO A 304 4.08 10.68 17.44
CA PRO A 304 4.00 9.25 17.25
C PRO A 304 4.45 8.79 15.84
N ASN A 305 5.35 7.81 15.84
CA ASN A 305 5.92 7.12 14.68
C ASN A 305 4.85 6.50 13.78
N THR A 306 4.63 7.14 12.63
CA THR A 306 3.93 6.57 11.46
C THR A 306 4.96 5.80 10.62
N MET A 307 4.57 4.79 9.81
CA MET A 307 5.46 3.88 9.03
C MET A 307 6.58 4.51 8.17
N PHE A 308 6.64 5.84 8.05
CA PHE A 308 7.70 6.58 7.36
C PHE A 308 8.38 7.64 8.28
N GLY A 309 8.29 7.47 9.60
CA GLY A 309 8.84 8.38 10.62
C GLY A 309 10.35 8.54 10.52
N TRP A 310 11.06 7.44 10.29
CA TRP A 310 12.51 7.41 10.13
C TRP A 310 13.01 8.26 8.95
N ALA A 311 12.22 8.37 7.88
CA ALA A 311 12.54 9.22 6.72
C ALA A 311 12.42 10.72 7.04
N TRP A 312 11.73 11.11 8.12
CA TRP A 312 11.63 12.50 8.56
C TRP A 312 12.80 12.95 9.45
N ASN A 313 13.41 12.02 10.19
CA ASN A 313 14.61 12.31 11.01
C ASN A 313 15.88 12.54 10.17
N LEU A 314 15.82 12.31 8.85
CA LEU A 314 16.92 12.56 7.90
C LEU A 314 16.87 13.97 7.26
N LEU A 315 15.91 14.81 7.63
CA LEU A 315 15.77 16.18 7.11
C LEU A 315 16.27 17.20 8.15
N PRO A 316 17.11 18.19 7.77
CA PRO A 316 17.61 19.17 8.73
C PRO A 316 16.51 20.12 9.18
N SER A 317 16.43 20.36 10.49
CA SER A 317 15.74 21.51 11.08
C SER A 317 16.64 22.75 10.98
N PHE A 318 16.16 23.81 10.33
CA PHE A 318 16.83 25.11 10.36
C PHE A 318 15.97 26.15 11.07
N GLU A 319 16.64 26.95 11.88
CA GLU A 319 16.07 28.01 12.69
C GLU A 319 16.20 29.35 11.96
N ALA A 320 15.07 30.03 11.72
CA ALA A 320 14.85 31.49 11.85
C ALA A 320 13.87 32.11 10.81
N THR A 321 12.78 32.64 11.38
CA THR A 321 11.99 33.86 11.06
C THR A 321 11.58 34.21 9.62
N ALA A 322 10.30 33.96 9.31
CA ALA A 322 9.37 34.92 8.68
C ALA A 322 7.91 34.46 8.92
N PRO A 323 6.93 35.38 9.07
CA PRO A 323 5.53 34.98 9.26
C PRO A 323 4.93 34.48 7.94
N PRO A 324 4.09 33.43 7.96
CA PRO A 324 3.46 32.91 6.75
C PRO A 324 2.38 33.87 6.22
N ALA A 325 2.24 33.90 4.89
CA ALA A 325 1.15 34.57 4.21
C ALA A 325 -0.19 33.89 4.56
N ALA A 326 -1.22 34.70 4.73
CA ALA A 326 -2.59 34.26 5.01
C ALA A 326 -3.14 33.44 3.83
N ASP A 327 -3.38 32.14 4.05
CA ASP A 327 -4.34 31.24 3.38
C ASP A 327 -3.91 29.77 3.36
N GLU A 328 -2.74 29.41 3.89
CA GLU A 328 -2.38 27.99 4.06
C GLU A 328 -3.11 27.37 5.27
N PRO A 329 -3.84 26.24 5.10
CA PRO A 329 -4.46 25.56 6.21
C PRO A 329 -3.37 25.10 7.20
N ILE A 330 -3.58 25.46 8.47
CA ILE A 330 -2.74 25.03 9.58
C ILE A 330 -3.03 23.53 9.82
N GLY A 331 -2.02 22.69 9.67
CA GLY A 331 -2.06 21.26 10.00
C GLY A 331 -1.36 20.34 9.00
N HIS A 332 -1.16 19.09 9.43
CA HIS A 332 -0.57 18.01 8.66
C HIS A 332 -1.64 17.29 7.82
N PHE A 333 -1.66 17.60 6.53
CA PHE A 333 -2.56 17.00 5.56
C PHE A 333 -1.95 15.75 4.92
N PHE A 334 -2.72 14.66 4.91
CA PHE A 334 -2.35 13.39 4.31
C PHE A 334 -3.44 12.90 3.37
N ASP A 335 -3.11 12.68 2.10
CA ASP A 335 -4.02 12.20 1.06
C ASP A 335 -3.47 10.97 0.35
N VAL A 336 -4.28 9.93 0.20
CA VAL A 336 -3.93 8.69 -0.50
C VAL A 336 -5.03 8.35 -1.48
N GLY A 337 -4.66 8.16 -2.74
CA GLY A 337 -5.55 7.73 -3.81
C GLY A 337 -5.05 6.45 -4.50
N VAL A 338 -5.95 5.52 -4.77
CA VAL A 338 -5.72 4.30 -5.54
C VAL A 338 -6.70 4.28 -6.71
N TYR A 339 -6.20 4.05 -7.91
CA TYR A 339 -6.97 4.14 -9.15
C TYR A 339 -6.67 2.93 -10.04
N ALA A 340 -7.70 2.33 -10.62
CA ALA A 340 -7.57 1.24 -11.57
C ALA A 340 -8.50 1.46 -12.77
N GLU A 341 -7.96 1.44 -13.99
CA GLU A 341 -8.78 1.50 -15.21
C GLU A 341 -9.63 0.24 -15.35
N GLN A 342 -9.04 -0.94 -15.16
CA GLN A 342 -9.72 -2.23 -15.24
C GLN A 342 -9.25 -3.17 -14.13
N LEU A 343 -10.21 -3.85 -13.50
CA LEU A 343 -10.01 -4.94 -12.56
C LEU A 343 -10.83 -6.13 -13.03
N ASN A 344 -10.14 -7.19 -13.46
CA ASN A 344 -10.79 -8.43 -13.86
C ASN A 344 -10.58 -9.48 -12.78
N PHE A 345 -11.66 -10.04 -12.28
CA PHE A 345 -11.66 -11.18 -11.38
C PHE A 345 -12.20 -12.40 -12.11
N GLN A 346 -11.36 -13.42 -12.30
CA GLN A 346 -11.75 -14.66 -12.93
C GLN A 346 -11.76 -15.81 -11.92
N LEU A 347 -12.91 -16.46 -11.78
CA LEU A 347 -13.07 -17.64 -10.96
C LEU A 347 -12.95 -18.90 -11.81
N LYS A 348 -12.10 -19.84 -11.38
CA LYS A 348 -11.90 -21.13 -12.05
C LYS A 348 -12.12 -22.28 -11.06
N ASN A 349 -12.73 -23.37 -11.50
CA ASN A 349 -12.68 -24.63 -10.77
C ASN A 349 -11.40 -25.37 -11.14
N SER A 350 -10.71 -25.92 -10.15
CA SER A 350 -9.46 -26.66 -10.29
C SER A 350 -9.58 -28.07 -9.75
N GLU A 351 -9.26 -29.06 -10.56
CA GLU A 351 -9.28 -30.48 -10.18
C GLU A 351 -7.90 -31.10 -10.37
N ILE A 352 -7.37 -31.76 -9.34
CA ILE A 352 -6.11 -32.50 -9.42
C ILE A 352 -6.40 -33.82 -10.13
N PHE A 353 -5.69 -34.08 -11.22
CA PHE A 353 -5.74 -35.37 -11.90
C PHE A 353 -4.33 -35.93 -12.05
N THR A 354 -4.22 -37.25 -11.97
CA THR A 354 -2.97 -37.97 -12.17
C THR A 354 -2.90 -38.38 -13.64
N ASP A 355 -1.92 -37.82 -14.36
CA ASP A 355 -1.71 -38.15 -15.76
C ASP A 355 -0.99 -39.50 -15.86
N GLN A 356 -1.76 -40.56 -16.09
CA GLN A 356 -1.21 -41.93 -16.25
C GLN A 356 -0.34 -42.06 -17.50
N VAL A 357 -0.52 -41.18 -18.51
CA VAL A 357 0.25 -41.21 -19.76
C VAL A 357 1.65 -40.61 -19.55
N MET A 358 1.81 -39.67 -18.63
CA MET A 358 3.10 -39.07 -18.26
C MET A 358 3.67 -39.63 -16.94
N GLY A 359 3.56 -40.94 -16.72
CA GLY A 359 4.23 -41.60 -15.60
C GLY A 359 3.67 -41.26 -14.21
N GLY A 360 2.41 -40.83 -14.11
CA GLY A 360 1.75 -40.61 -12.83
C GLY A 360 2.00 -39.24 -12.19
N ILE A 361 2.45 -38.25 -12.97
CA ILE A 361 2.62 -36.88 -12.49
C ILE A 361 1.24 -36.27 -12.19
N LYS A 362 1.08 -35.69 -11.00
CA LYS A 362 -0.12 -34.93 -10.62
C LYS A 362 -0.13 -33.59 -11.35
N ARG A 363 -1.25 -33.26 -11.99
CA ARG A 363 -1.48 -31.97 -12.67
C ARG A 363 -2.83 -31.40 -12.27
N ILE A 364 -3.00 -30.10 -12.42
CA ILE A 364 -4.27 -29.43 -12.17
C ILE A 364 -4.95 -29.12 -13.49
N ARG A 365 -6.24 -29.45 -13.60
CA ARG A 365 -7.10 -29.04 -14.70
C ARG A 365 -7.95 -27.86 -14.26
N TYR A 366 -7.87 -26.75 -14.99
CA TYR A 366 -8.67 -25.56 -14.73
C TYR A 366 -9.88 -25.50 -15.66
N THR A 367 -11.05 -25.20 -15.10
CA THR A 367 -12.30 -24.96 -15.84
C THR A 367 -12.86 -23.61 -15.42
N PRO A 368 -12.95 -22.62 -16.32
CA PRO A 368 -13.41 -21.28 -15.96
C PRO A 368 -14.90 -21.29 -15.63
N ILE A 369 -15.30 -20.57 -14.58
CA ILE A 369 -16.69 -20.50 -14.10
C ILE A 369 -17.33 -19.16 -14.48
N MET A 370 -16.67 -18.07 -14.10
CA MET A 370 -17.22 -16.72 -14.24
C MET A 370 -16.09 -15.69 -14.29
N ARG A 371 -16.32 -14.59 -15.01
CA ARG A 371 -15.47 -13.40 -14.99
C ARG A 371 -16.30 -12.20 -14.55
N ILE A 372 -15.72 -11.42 -13.64
CA ILE A 372 -16.24 -10.13 -13.21
C ILE A 372 -15.24 -9.09 -13.68
N SER A 373 -15.67 -8.16 -14.51
CA SER A 373 -14.87 -7.05 -15.03
C SER A 373 -15.41 -5.75 -14.46
N LEU A 374 -14.57 -5.06 -13.70
CA LEU A 374 -14.85 -3.79 -13.07
C LEU A 374 -14.02 -2.71 -13.77
N GLY A 375 -14.63 -1.61 -14.18
CA GLY A 375 -13.94 -0.52 -14.84
C GLY A 375 -14.03 0.80 -14.07
N GLY A 376 -12.97 1.60 -14.17
CA GLY A 376 -12.86 2.92 -13.57
C GLY A 376 -13.10 2.91 -12.06
N ILE A 377 -12.22 2.21 -11.33
CA ILE A 377 -12.26 2.12 -9.87
C ILE A 377 -11.38 3.21 -9.30
N TYR A 378 -11.88 3.88 -8.26
CA TYR A 378 -11.03 4.71 -7.42
C TYR A 378 -11.36 4.54 -5.94
N TYR A 379 -10.35 4.75 -5.11
CA TYR A 379 -10.45 4.89 -3.67
C TYR A 379 -9.54 6.02 -3.24
N GLU A 380 -10.06 6.97 -2.48
CA GLU A 380 -9.33 8.12 -1.97
C GLU A 380 -9.63 8.29 -0.49
N ARG A 381 -8.60 8.63 0.26
CA ARG A 381 -8.71 8.99 1.67
C ARG A 381 -7.86 10.22 1.93
N SER A 382 -8.48 11.26 2.46
CA SER A 382 -7.79 12.47 2.90
C SER A 382 -8.04 12.69 4.38
N GLN A 383 -7.03 13.16 5.10
CA GLN A 383 -7.07 13.39 6.54
C GLN A 383 -6.29 14.66 6.90
N LEU A 384 -6.91 15.48 7.76
CA LEU A 384 -6.27 16.60 8.44
C LEU A 384 -6.48 16.39 9.95
N LYS A 385 -5.39 16.06 10.66
CA LYS A 385 -5.47 15.63 12.07
C LYS A 385 -5.88 16.79 12.98
N GLU A 386 -5.43 18.00 12.70
CA GLU A 386 -5.57 19.17 13.57
C GLU A 386 -7.00 19.71 13.60
N SER A 387 -7.76 19.51 12.53
CA SER A 387 -9.17 19.92 12.43
C SER A 387 -10.16 18.77 12.63
N ASP A 388 -9.68 17.58 13.03
CA ASP A 388 -10.46 16.34 13.09
C ASP A 388 -11.31 16.13 11.83
N TRP A 389 -10.69 16.35 10.66
CA TRP A 389 -11.33 16.16 9.36
C TRP A 389 -10.77 14.91 8.68
N ALA A 390 -11.65 14.01 8.27
CA ALA A 390 -11.30 12.88 7.42
C ALA A 390 -12.39 12.63 6.38
N ASN A 391 -12.00 12.35 5.15
CA ASN A 391 -12.94 11.96 4.11
C ASN A 391 -12.44 10.74 3.36
N VAL A 392 -13.37 9.84 3.04
CA VAL A 392 -13.13 8.62 2.26
C VAL A 392 -14.09 8.64 1.09
N ARG A 393 -13.55 8.57 -0.12
CA ARG A 393 -14.34 8.48 -1.36
C ARG A 393 -13.97 7.20 -2.09
N ALA A 394 -14.94 6.51 -2.64
CA ALA A 394 -14.70 5.38 -3.51
C ALA A 394 -15.74 5.37 -4.63
N GLY A 395 -15.39 4.81 -5.78
CA GLY A 395 -16.34 4.71 -6.87
C GLY A 395 -16.00 3.63 -7.88
N LEU A 396 -17.02 3.27 -8.65
CA LEU A 396 -17.00 2.28 -9.72
C LEU A 396 -17.73 2.87 -10.94
N SER A 397 -17.11 2.74 -12.11
CA SER A 397 -17.63 3.33 -13.35
C SER A 397 -18.33 2.32 -14.26
N SER A 398 -17.88 1.07 -14.27
CA SER A 398 -18.55 0.00 -15.01
C SER A 398 -18.43 -1.35 -14.30
N LEU A 399 -19.43 -2.21 -14.49
CA LEU A 399 -19.48 -3.57 -13.97
C LEU A 399 -20.06 -4.49 -15.04
N ASN A 400 -19.31 -5.51 -15.42
CA ASN A 400 -19.77 -6.59 -16.27
C ASN A 400 -19.49 -7.94 -15.60
N MET A 401 -20.46 -8.84 -15.63
CA MET A 401 -20.32 -10.20 -15.12
C MET A 401 -20.76 -11.19 -16.18
N GLU A 402 -19.85 -12.04 -16.63
CA GLU A 402 -20.12 -13.06 -17.65
C GLU A 402 -19.82 -14.48 -17.12
N PRO A 403 -20.71 -15.46 -17.32
CA PRO A 403 -20.42 -16.85 -17.06
C PRO A 403 -19.51 -17.40 -18.17
N LEU A 404 -18.56 -18.25 -17.79
CA LEU A 404 -17.56 -18.80 -18.69
C LEU A 404 -17.67 -20.33 -18.81
N GLY A 405 -17.02 -20.88 -19.82
CA GLY A 405 -16.95 -22.33 -20.04
C GLY A 405 -18.32 -22.93 -20.32
N ILE A 406 -18.63 -24.03 -19.62
CA ILE A 406 -19.89 -24.77 -19.77
C ILE A 406 -21.13 -23.99 -19.29
N TYR A 407 -20.93 -22.85 -18.63
CA TYR A 407 -22.00 -22.01 -18.09
C TYR A 407 -22.37 -20.85 -19.02
N ARG A 408 -21.62 -20.64 -20.12
CA ARG A 408 -21.88 -19.56 -21.07
C ARG A 408 -23.16 -19.85 -21.87
N SER A 409 -24.08 -18.89 -21.90
CA SER A 409 -25.25 -18.93 -22.78
C SER A 409 -24.86 -18.57 -24.22
N GLU A 410 -25.49 -19.21 -25.20
CA GLU A 410 -25.33 -18.88 -26.63
C GLU A 410 -26.19 -17.66 -27.04
N ASP A 411 -27.18 -17.29 -26.23
CA ASP A 411 -28.07 -16.16 -26.50
C ASP A 411 -27.44 -14.82 -26.06
N PRO A 412 -27.30 -13.83 -26.96
CA PRO A 412 -26.70 -12.52 -26.66
C PRO A 412 -27.33 -11.77 -25.48
N MET A 413 -28.64 -11.95 -25.23
CA MET A 413 -29.35 -11.29 -24.14
C MET A 413 -29.03 -11.87 -22.75
N THR A 414 -28.59 -13.12 -22.69
CA THR A 414 -28.29 -13.86 -21.44
C THR A 414 -26.80 -14.14 -21.27
N GLN A 415 -25.98 -13.63 -22.18
CA GLN A 415 -24.53 -13.80 -22.16
C GLN A 415 -23.89 -13.10 -20.96
N ASN A 416 -24.44 -11.95 -20.53
CA ASN A 416 -23.97 -11.23 -19.35
C ASN A 416 -25.01 -11.36 -18.23
N LEU A 417 -24.57 -11.79 -17.04
CA LEU A 417 -25.40 -11.86 -15.83
C LEU A 417 -25.71 -10.47 -15.29
N MET A 418 -24.73 -9.57 -15.36
CA MET A 418 -24.87 -8.18 -14.98
C MET A 418 -24.10 -7.33 -15.98
N ASN A 419 -24.70 -6.23 -16.41
CA ASN A 419 -24.01 -5.24 -17.22
C ASN A 419 -24.48 -3.85 -16.83
N THR A 420 -23.57 -2.89 -16.90
CA THR A 420 -23.86 -1.47 -16.69
C THR A 420 -23.87 -0.76 -18.03
N GLN A 421 -24.52 0.41 -18.08
CA GLN A 421 -24.43 1.25 -19.27
C GLN A 421 -22.97 1.71 -19.50
N GLU A 422 -22.59 1.85 -20.76
CA GLU A 422 -21.28 2.40 -21.11
C GLU A 422 -21.22 3.87 -20.66
N ALA A 423 -20.18 4.23 -19.90
CA ALA A 423 -19.98 5.58 -19.42
C ALA A 423 -19.44 6.47 -20.55
N GLU A 424 -19.98 7.67 -20.70
CA GLU A 424 -19.52 8.64 -21.72
C GLU A 424 -18.08 9.12 -21.47
N ASN A 425 -17.61 9.07 -20.21
CA ASN A 425 -16.26 9.46 -19.82
C ASN A 425 -15.50 8.28 -19.19
N GLU A 426 -14.64 7.64 -19.98
CA GLU A 426 -13.86 6.48 -19.57
C GLU A 426 -12.84 6.77 -18.45
N ARG A 427 -12.40 8.04 -18.30
CA ARG A 427 -11.39 8.45 -17.29
C ARG A 427 -11.92 9.40 -16.22
N GLY A 428 -13.25 9.53 -16.08
CA GLY A 428 -13.86 10.34 -15.03
C GLY A 428 -13.37 9.99 -13.62
N PHE A 429 -13.12 8.70 -13.35
CA PHE A 429 -12.63 8.22 -12.06
C PHE A 429 -11.29 8.83 -11.60
N VAL A 430 -10.49 9.36 -12.53
CA VAL A 430 -9.17 9.96 -12.25
C VAL A 430 -9.26 11.48 -11.99
N ASP A 431 -10.43 12.11 -12.20
CA ASP A 431 -10.61 13.57 -12.06
C ASP A 431 -10.12 14.11 -10.71
N LYS A 432 -9.38 15.22 -10.73
CA LYS A 432 -8.75 15.87 -9.57
C LYS A 432 -7.74 15.00 -8.80
N SER A 433 -7.27 13.90 -9.38
CA SER A 433 -6.20 13.08 -8.82
C SER A 433 -4.80 13.58 -9.22
N LEU A 434 -3.75 12.91 -8.72
CA LEU A 434 -2.37 13.11 -9.20
C LEU A 434 -2.13 12.60 -10.63
N PHE A 435 -3.10 11.87 -11.19
CA PHE A 435 -3.04 11.31 -12.55
C PHE A 435 -3.91 12.10 -13.53
N ASP A 436 -4.57 13.16 -13.06
CA ASP A 436 -5.27 14.12 -13.90
C ASP A 436 -4.31 15.22 -14.36
N GLU A 437 -4.14 15.35 -15.68
CA GLU A 437 -3.26 16.34 -16.32
C GLU A 437 -3.55 17.78 -15.88
N GLN A 438 -4.80 18.11 -15.54
CA GLN A 438 -5.19 19.46 -15.12
C GLN A 438 -4.94 19.73 -13.63
N TYR A 439 -4.68 18.69 -12.84
CA TYR A 439 -4.51 18.75 -11.39
C TYR A 439 -3.16 18.19 -10.89
N MET A 440 -2.20 17.99 -11.81
CA MET A 440 -0.80 17.66 -11.50
C MET A 440 -0.07 18.74 -10.70
N PHE A 441 -0.51 20.00 -10.79
CA PHE A 441 0.18 21.17 -10.23
C PHE A 441 -0.06 21.34 -8.73
N ALA A 442 1.00 21.76 -8.03
CA ALA A 442 1.10 21.90 -6.56
C ALA A 442 0.22 23.01 -5.95
N ASP A 443 -0.36 23.88 -6.77
CA ASP A 443 -0.95 25.15 -6.31
C ASP A 443 -2.47 25.18 -6.34
N ARG A 444 -3.12 24.09 -6.77
CA ARG A 444 -4.59 24.01 -6.75
C ARG A 444 -5.07 23.47 -5.40
N PRO A 445 -6.10 24.07 -4.78
CA PRO A 445 -6.70 23.54 -3.56
C PRO A 445 -7.40 22.21 -3.88
N TRP A 446 -6.77 21.09 -3.53
CA TRP A 446 -7.24 19.74 -3.89
C TRP A 446 -8.37 19.22 -3.01
N CYS A 447 -8.40 19.62 -1.74
CA CYS A 447 -9.44 19.26 -0.78
C CYS A 447 -9.89 20.49 -0.01
N SER A 448 -11.18 20.53 0.28
CA SER A 448 -11.75 21.52 1.19
C SER A 448 -11.85 20.89 2.56
N ASN A 449 -11.26 21.56 3.56
CA ASN A 449 -11.37 21.16 4.96
C ASN A 449 -12.56 21.85 5.66
N ASN A 450 -13.31 22.65 4.90
CA ASN A 450 -14.55 23.26 5.34
C ASN A 450 -15.73 22.41 4.82
N HIS A 451 -16.64 22.06 5.73
CA HIS A 451 -17.86 21.31 5.43
C HIS A 451 -18.62 21.90 4.24
N ASP A 452 -18.89 23.21 4.26
CA ASP A 452 -19.77 23.83 3.26
C ASP A 452 -19.11 23.89 1.88
N GLU A 453 -17.82 24.20 1.84
CA GLU A 453 -17.04 24.21 0.60
C GLU A 453 -16.82 22.79 0.05
N TYR A 454 -16.71 21.78 0.92
CA TYR A 454 -16.61 20.38 0.49
C TYR A 454 -17.87 19.93 -0.23
N TYR A 455 -19.06 20.17 0.34
CA TYR A 455 -20.32 19.78 -0.28
C TYR A 455 -20.67 20.65 -1.49
N ALA A 456 -20.20 21.90 -1.55
CA ALA A 456 -20.33 22.72 -2.76
C ALA A 456 -19.49 22.19 -3.93
N ARG A 457 -18.31 21.61 -3.66
CA ARG A 457 -17.42 21.03 -4.67
C ARG A 457 -17.80 19.60 -5.06
N ASN A 458 -18.29 18.81 -4.10
CA ASN A 458 -18.64 17.40 -4.27
C ASN A 458 -20.16 17.21 -4.28
N THR A 459 -20.81 17.76 -5.30
CA THR A 459 -22.26 17.59 -5.53
C THR A 459 -22.57 16.15 -5.94
N ASP A 460 -23.84 15.76 -5.80
CA ASP A 460 -24.28 14.41 -6.16
C ASP A 460 -24.10 14.14 -7.67
N ASP A 461 -24.37 15.16 -8.51
CA ASP A 461 -24.12 15.12 -9.95
C ASP A 461 -22.63 14.92 -10.27
N TYR A 462 -21.73 15.59 -9.55
CA TYR A 462 -20.29 15.43 -9.74
C TYR A 462 -19.82 14.02 -9.36
N MET A 463 -20.34 13.44 -8.27
CA MET A 463 -19.98 12.08 -7.87
C MET A 463 -20.47 11.04 -8.89
N LEU A 464 -21.66 11.22 -9.45
CA LEU A 464 -22.20 10.34 -10.50
C LEU A 464 -21.50 10.56 -11.85
N TYR A 465 -21.06 11.79 -12.16
CA TYR A 465 -20.20 12.07 -13.31
C TYR A 465 -18.86 11.33 -13.21
N ARG A 466 -18.29 11.27 -12.00
CA ARG A 466 -17.01 10.60 -11.74
C ARG A 466 -17.11 9.08 -11.77
N SER A 467 -18.17 8.54 -11.17
CA SER A 467 -18.44 7.11 -11.08
C SER A 467 -19.95 6.84 -11.17
N PRO A 468 -20.48 6.54 -12.36
CA PRO A 468 -21.92 6.41 -12.56
C PRO A 468 -22.55 5.19 -11.87
N VAL A 469 -21.81 4.08 -11.71
CA VAL A 469 -22.37 2.82 -11.22
C VAL A 469 -22.54 2.83 -9.70
N LEU A 470 -21.47 3.15 -8.98
CA LEU A 470 -21.46 3.29 -7.53
C LEU A 470 -20.53 4.43 -7.15
N ALA A 471 -20.99 5.34 -6.31
CA ALA A 471 -20.18 6.38 -5.68
C ALA A 471 -20.43 6.38 -4.18
N PHE A 472 -19.35 6.37 -3.40
CA PHE A 472 -19.37 6.32 -1.95
C PHE A 472 -18.56 7.47 -1.39
N ASP A 473 -19.08 8.13 -0.36
CA ASP A 473 -18.44 9.27 0.29
C ASP A 473 -18.76 9.26 1.80
N ILE A 474 -17.72 9.14 2.62
CA ILE A 474 -17.77 9.30 4.07
C ILE A 474 -17.03 10.58 4.42
N VAL A 475 -17.64 11.44 5.22
CA VAL A 475 -17.00 12.64 5.77
C VAL A 475 -17.15 12.63 7.29
N GLU A 476 -16.02 12.62 7.97
CA GLU A 476 -15.88 12.82 9.40
C GLU A 476 -15.40 14.25 9.64
N TYR A 477 -16.12 15.00 10.46
CA TYR A 477 -15.78 16.38 10.77
C TYR A 477 -16.26 16.78 12.16
N ARG A 478 -15.54 17.68 12.81
CA ARG A 478 -16.04 18.34 14.02
C ARG A 478 -17.00 19.46 13.65
N ALA A 479 -18.23 19.38 14.13
CA ALA A 479 -19.20 20.46 14.01
C ALA A 479 -18.83 21.64 14.91
N PRO A 480 -19.03 22.89 14.44
CA PRO A 480 -18.84 24.05 15.29
C PRO A 480 -19.80 23.99 16.48
N GLN A 481 -19.27 24.17 17.70
CA GLN A 481 -20.11 24.22 18.91
C GLN A 481 -21.08 25.39 18.79
N ALA A 482 -22.38 25.09 18.70
CA ALA A 482 -23.40 26.11 18.85
C ALA A 482 -23.31 26.64 20.29
N GLN A 483 -22.90 27.90 20.46
CA GLN A 483 -23.00 28.61 21.74
C GLN A 483 -24.48 28.79 22.08
N THR A 484 -25.11 27.76 22.62
CA THR A 484 -26.47 27.85 23.14
C THR A 484 -26.40 28.61 24.46
N ARG A 485 -26.57 29.94 24.39
CA ARG A 485 -26.93 30.74 25.57
C ARG A 485 -28.35 30.35 25.99
N SER A 486 -28.47 29.30 26.79
CA SER A 486 -29.70 29.03 27.55
C SER A 486 -29.36 28.36 28.88
N HIS A 487 -29.55 29.11 29.96
CA HIS A 487 -29.67 28.59 31.33
C HIS A 487 -30.66 27.43 31.39
N VAL A 488 -30.21 26.18 31.58
CA VAL A 488 -31.00 25.12 32.24
C VAL A 488 -30.07 24.14 32.96
N MET A 489 -30.60 23.59 34.05
CA MET A 489 -30.00 22.97 35.23
C MET A 489 -29.19 21.67 35.06
N GLN A 490 -28.41 21.41 36.12
CA GLN A 490 -27.71 20.18 36.46
C GLN A 490 -28.53 18.91 36.21
N GLY A 491 -28.08 18.14 35.22
CA GLY A 491 -28.29 16.72 35.04
C GLY A 491 -27.11 16.21 34.19
N ALA A 492 -26.59 15.02 34.46
CA ALA A 492 -25.40 14.48 33.79
C ALA A 492 -25.59 14.44 32.26
N GLN A 493 -25.18 15.51 31.58
CA GLN A 493 -25.12 15.57 30.12
C GLN A 493 -23.86 14.82 29.69
N LEU A 494 -24.04 13.74 28.92
CA LEU A 494 -23.01 13.19 28.06
C LEU A 494 -22.36 14.37 27.32
N LYS A 495 -21.05 14.59 27.52
CA LYS A 495 -20.30 15.61 26.77
C LYS A 495 -20.33 15.20 25.30
N ASP A 496 -21.12 15.89 24.49
CA ASP A 496 -21.07 15.74 23.04
C ASP A 496 -19.70 16.23 22.55
N ALA A 497 -18.90 15.30 22.02
CA ALA A 497 -17.56 15.58 21.49
C ALA A 497 -17.60 16.40 20.18
N GLY A 498 -18.81 16.63 19.63
CA GLY A 498 -19.02 17.44 18.43
C GLY A 498 -18.54 16.78 17.14
N LEU A 499 -18.07 15.53 17.18
CA LEU A 499 -17.66 14.77 16.00
C LEU A 499 -18.90 14.23 15.29
N ARG A 500 -19.02 14.52 13.99
CA ARG A 500 -20.10 14.05 13.14
C ARG A 500 -19.53 13.24 11.99
N VAL A 501 -20.25 12.18 11.62
CA VAL A 501 -19.93 11.37 10.43
C VAL A 501 -21.14 11.37 9.51
N LYS A 502 -20.92 11.66 8.23
CA LYS A 502 -21.95 11.62 7.19
C LYS A 502 -21.55 10.64 6.11
N TYR A 503 -22.51 9.79 5.74
CA TYR A 503 -22.36 8.77 4.70
C TYR A 503 -23.23 9.15 3.51
N ARG A 504 -22.69 9.09 2.30
CA ARG A 504 -23.41 9.16 1.03
C ARG A 504 -23.09 7.95 0.19
N LEU A 505 -24.13 7.32 -0.35
CA LEU A 505 -24.04 6.24 -1.32
C LEU A 505 -24.97 6.58 -2.47
N LEU A 506 -24.39 6.75 -3.65
CA LEU A 506 -25.13 6.96 -4.89
C LEU A 506 -24.90 5.78 -5.82
N SER A 507 -25.93 5.41 -6.58
CA SER A 507 -25.85 4.36 -7.59
C SER A 507 -26.80 4.68 -8.74
N ALA A 508 -26.34 4.49 -9.98
CA ALA A 508 -27.17 4.58 -11.17
C ALA A 508 -26.81 3.46 -12.15
N GLY A 509 -27.78 3.04 -12.97
CA GLY A 509 -27.49 2.26 -14.18
C GLY A 509 -27.03 0.80 -14.01
N ILE A 510 -27.48 0.09 -12.97
CA ILE A 510 -27.23 -1.36 -12.83
C ILE A 510 -28.41 -2.16 -13.40
N THR A 511 -28.17 -2.99 -14.41
CA THR A 511 -29.18 -3.92 -14.95
C THR A 511 -28.79 -5.36 -14.60
N PHE A 512 -29.72 -6.09 -13.99
CA PHE A 512 -29.56 -7.51 -13.66
C PHE A 512 -30.32 -8.36 -14.66
N HIS A 513 -29.66 -9.35 -15.26
CA HIS A 513 -30.29 -10.32 -16.14
C HIS A 513 -30.39 -11.67 -15.43
N PHE A 514 -31.61 -12.01 -15.00
CA PHE A 514 -31.89 -13.32 -14.42
C PHE A 514 -32.64 -14.18 -15.44
N SER A 515 -31.95 -15.13 -16.06
CA SER A 515 -32.58 -16.16 -16.89
C SER A 515 -32.53 -17.50 -16.15
N GLN A 516 -33.70 -18.02 -15.76
CA GLN A 516 -33.81 -19.33 -15.12
C GLN A 516 -34.04 -20.40 -16.20
N SER A 517 -32.98 -21.14 -16.55
CA SER A 517 -33.09 -22.30 -17.44
C SER A 517 -33.00 -23.57 -16.61
N PHE A 518 -34.15 -24.21 -16.35
CA PHE A 518 -34.19 -25.54 -15.74
C PHE A 518 -33.71 -26.58 -16.76
N LEU A 519 -32.40 -26.80 -16.85
CA LEU A 519 -31.89 -28.06 -17.40
C LEU A 519 -31.92 -29.09 -16.27
N GLN A 520 -33.09 -29.72 -16.13
CA GLN A 520 -33.20 -30.97 -15.39
C GLN A 520 -32.29 -31.97 -16.11
N LYS A 521 -31.05 -32.17 -15.63
CA LYS A 521 -30.33 -33.41 -15.88
C LYS A 521 -31.16 -34.49 -15.20
N LEU A 522 -32.12 -35.06 -15.96
CA LEU A 522 -32.71 -36.34 -15.61
C LEU A 522 -31.53 -37.28 -15.36
N PRO A 523 -31.33 -37.80 -14.13
CA PRO A 523 -30.52 -39.00 -14.01
C PRO A 523 -31.22 -40.02 -14.89
N VAL A 524 -30.45 -40.61 -15.80
CA VAL A 524 -30.82 -41.71 -16.69
C VAL A 524 -32.02 -42.46 -16.11
N LYS A 525 -33.20 -42.30 -16.73
CA LYS A 525 -34.33 -43.19 -16.48
C LYS A 525 -33.86 -44.58 -16.92
N MET A 526 -33.26 -45.34 -16.01
CA MET A 526 -33.35 -46.79 -16.07
C MET A 526 -34.85 -47.08 -16.00
N SER A 527 -35.40 -47.39 -17.17
CA SER A 527 -36.77 -47.87 -17.30
C SER A 527 -36.95 -49.04 -16.34
N ILE A 528 -37.92 -48.95 -15.43
CA ILE A 528 -38.40 -50.07 -14.60
C ILE A 528 -38.82 -51.28 -15.46
N VAL A 529 -39.01 -51.10 -16.78
CA VAL A 529 -39.25 -52.20 -17.73
C VAL A 529 -38.01 -53.08 -17.95
N GLN A 530 -36.78 -52.54 -17.89
CA GLN A 530 -35.55 -53.35 -18.07
C GLN A 530 -35.15 -54.17 -16.83
N LEU A 531 -35.66 -53.81 -15.64
CA LEU A 531 -35.46 -54.57 -14.40
C LEU A 531 -36.50 -55.69 -14.19
N LEU A 532 -37.59 -55.67 -14.96
CA LEU A 532 -38.63 -56.71 -14.93
C LEU A 532 -38.48 -57.74 -16.06
N GLU A 533 -37.83 -57.41 -17.18
CA GLU A 533 -37.56 -58.37 -18.26
C GLU A 533 -36.36 -59.30 -18.00
N THR A 534 -35.47 -58.96 -17.06
CA THR A 534 -34.32 -59.82 -16.68
C THR A 534 -34.62 -60.84 -15.58
N ARG A 535 -35.85 -60.85 -15.03
CA ARG A 535 -36.28 -61.83 -14.01
C ARG A 535 -37.27 -62.89 -14.49
N SER A 536 -37.68 -62.89 -15.76
CA SER A 536 -38.72 -63.79 -16.30
C SER A 536 -38.20 -64.95 -17.17
N THR A 537 -36.89 -65.01 -17.49
CA THR A 537 -36.33 -66.04 -18.40
C THR A 537 -35.32 -66.98 -17.75
N ARG A 538 -35.54 -67.35 -16.48
CA ARG A 538 -34.87 -68.51 -15.85
C ARG A 538 -35.83 -69.31 -14.98
N THR A 539 -36.83 -69.93 -15.59
CA THR A 539 -37.46 -71.19 -15.13
C THR A 539 -38.42 -71.70 -16.20
N SER A 540 -37.95 -72.57 -17.09
CA SER A 540 -38.69 -73.72 -17.63
C SER A 540 -37.83 -74.45 -18.66
N THR A 541 -37.71 -75.76 -18.45
CA THR A 541 -37.08 -76.83 -19.23
C THR A 541 -35.56 -76.79 -19.41
#